data_AF-A0AAN4R075-F1
#
_entry.id   AF-A0AAN4R075-F1
#
_cell.length_a   1.000
_cell.length_b   1.000
_cell.length_c   1.000
_cell.angle_alpha   90.00
_cell.angle_beta   90.00
_cell.angle_gamma   90.00
#
_symmetry.space_group_name_H-M   'P 1'
#
loop_
_entity.id
_entity.type
_entity.pdbx_description
1 polymer ?
#
loop_
_entity_poly.entity_id
_entity_poly.type
_entity_poly.pdbx_seq_one_letter_code
_entity_poly.pdbx_strand_id
1 'polypeptide(L)'
;MTLPTLPHAAAGDQYTPAVTGGDDATVTLKPTGLGDDGMRVFTGTVKATRTDGTIVTREFTIRQPFDKPSRTVDAPDAALDGLLVNGKPIQGWDPDILEYTITAGEDDKVTVSPRAKAGQTVKASDTTLTAHSTVQHWTVTGPDGGNRTYTVTLVRDHKTPTADEALKPSDPKDTGGTREAPGPDTATLKSVG
;
A
#
# COMPACT_ATOMS: atom_id res chain seq x y z
N MET A 1 26.90 5.73 5.05
CA MET A 1 27.13 4.33 4.68
C MET A 1 25.83 3.54 4.77
N THR A 2 25.75 2.42 4.06
CA THR A 2 24.64 1.48 4.14
C THR A 2 25.20 0.15 4.63
N LEU A 3 24.55 -0.45 5.62
CA LEU A 3 24.89 -1.74 6.20
C LEU A 3 24.29 -2.89 5.36
N PRO A 4 24.77 -4.13 5.53
CA PRO A 4 24.13 -5.29 4.92
C PRO A 4 22.66 -5.40 5.31
N THR A 5 21.83 -5.85 4.39
CA THR A 5 20.40 -6.08 4.63
C THR A 5 20.19 -7.14 5.71
N LEU A 6 19.26 -6.88 6.63
CA LEU A 6 18.83 -7.83 7.65
C LEU A 6 17.47 -8.44 7.29
N PRO A 7 17.10 -9.62 7.84
CA PRO A 7 15.78 -10.19 7.63
C PRO A 7 14.66 -9.25 8.10
N HIS A 8 13.50 -9.29 7.43
CA HIS A 8 12.32 -8.47 7.76
C HIS A 8 11.96 -8.49 9.25
N ALA A 9 12.05 -9.66 9.89
CA ALA A 9 11.71 -9.83 11.31
C ALA A 9 12.50 -8.90 12.23
N ALA A 10 13.74 -8.54 11.86
CA ALA A 10 14.60 -7.66 12.64
C ALA A 10 14.16 -6.18 12.57
N ALA A 11 13.26 -5.79 11.67
CA ALA A 11 12.80 -4.41 11.56
C ALA A 11 12.06 -3.91 12.82
N GLY A 12 11.43 -4.84 13.56
CA GLY A 12 10.74 -4.59 14.82
C GLY A 12 11.66 -4.44 16.03
N ASP A 13 12.94 -4.79 15.91
CA ASP A 13 13.88 -4.77 17.02
C ASP A 13 14.28 -3.34 17.41
N GLN A 14 14.74 -3.19 18.66
CA GLN A 14 15.34 -1.94 19.12
C GLN A 14 16.82 -1.90 18.74
N TYR A 15 17.23 -0.82 18.08
CA TYR A 15 18.60 -0.59 17.66
C TYR A 15 19.23 0.55 18.44
N THR A 16 20.39 0.30 19.03
CA THR A 16 21.25 1.35 19.59
C THR A 16 22.61 1.25 18.93
N PRO A 17 23.03 2.24 18.11
CA PRO A 17 24.37 2.24 17.55
C PRO A 17 25.42 2.33 18.68
N ALA A 18 26.32 1.37 18.75
CA ALA A 18 27.49 1.49 19.57
C ALA A 18 28.46 2.49 18.92
N VAL A 19 28.97 3.42 19.72
CA VAL A 19 29.84 4.49 19.23
C VAL A 19 31.08 4.57 20.09
N THR A 20 32.24 4.54 19.46
CA THR A 20 33.53 4.70 20.12
C THR A 20 34.27 5.87 19.47
N GLY A 21 34.65 6.86 20.28
CA GLY A 21 35.50 7.96 19.87
C GLY A 21 36.92 7.76 20.39
N GLY A 22 37.91 8.33 19.71
CA GLY A 22 39.24 8.52 20.29
C GLY A 22 39.24 9.68 21.29
N ASP A 23 40.33 9.84 22.06
CA ASP A 23 40.43 10.85 23.13
C ASP A 23 40.14 12.28 22.64
N ASP A 24 40.46 12.58 21.38
CA ASP A 24 40.27 13.90 20.76
C ASP A 24 38.98 14.01 19.92
N ALA A 25 38.07 13.03 20.01
CA ALA A 25 36.86 12.98 19.20
C ALA A 25 35.61 12.61 20.01
N THR A 26 34.60 13.48 19.92
CA THR A 26 33.26 13.23 20.47
C THR A 26 32.30 12.86 19.35
N VAL A 27 31.49 11.82 19.55
CA VAL A 27 30.43 11.45 18.61
C VAL A 27 29.07 11.65 19.24
N THR A 28 28.16 12.29 18.52
CA THR A 28 26.79 12.54 18.96
C THR A 28 25.80 11.96 17.97
N LEU A 29 24.95 11.06 18.44
CA LEU A 29 23.82 10.53 17.66
C LEU A 29 22.63 11.47 17.74
N LYS A 30 21.95 11.69 16.62
CA LYS A 30 20.63 12.32 16.53
C LYS A 30 19.55 11.23 16.67
N PRO A 31 18.28 11.59 16.94
CA PRO A 31 17.19 10.62 16.99
C PRO A 31 17.12 9.75 15.72
N THR A 32 16.88 8.45 15.89
CA THR A 32 16.74 7.50 14.80
C THR A 32 15.51 7.82 13.97
N GLY A 33 15.67 7.85 12.65
CA GLY A 33 14.58 8.03 11.69
C GLY A 33 14.24 6.75 10.94
N LEU A 34 13.12 6.81 10.22
CA LEU A 34 12.79 5.87 9.16
C LEU A 34 13.12 6.50 7.81
N GLY A 35 13.74 5.72 6.93
CA GLY A 35 13.92 6.04 5.52
C GLY A 35 12.94 5.27 4.66
N ASP A 36 13.17 5.31 3.34
CA ASP A 36 12.39 4.56 2.36
C ASP A 36 12.38 3.06 2.68
N ASP A 37 11.31 2.36 2.27
CA ASP A 37 11.13 0.92 2.47
C ASP A 37 11.32 0.45 3.94
N GLY A 38 11.06 1.34 4.91
CA GLY A 38 11.17 1.02 6.34
C GLY A 38 12.60 0.91 6.87
N MET A 39 13.61 1.33 6.09
CA MET A 39 15.00 1.32 6.54
C MET A 39 15.20 2.14 7.81
N ARG A 40 16.02 1.67 8.77
CA ARG A 40 16.44 2.52 9.89
C ARG A 40 17.53 3.47 9.41
N VAL A 41 17.40 4.74 9.77
CA VAL A 41 18.38 5.77 9.44
C VAL A 41 18.93 6.37 10.73
N PHE A 42 20.21 6.15 10.97
CA PHE A 42 20.94 6.77 12.08
C PHE A 42 21.75 7.93 11.54
N THR A 43 21.57 9.11 12.11
CA THR A 43 22.37 10.28 11.77
C THR A 43 23.10 10.78 13.00
N GLY A 44 24.21 11.47 12.79
CA GLY A 44 24.99 12.02 13.88
C GLY A 44 26.10 12.93 13.41
N THR A 45 26.87 13.40 14.38
CA THR A 45 28.05 14.23 14.14
C THR A 45 29.26 13.62 14.82
N VAL A 46 30.41 13.70 14.16
CA VAL A 46 31.72 13.50 14.76
C VAL A 46 32.37 14.88 14.87
N LYS A 47 32.74 15.26 16.09
CA LYS A 47 33.50 16.47 16.37
C LYS A 47 34.89 16.06 16.85
N ALA A 48 35.94 16.48 16.16
CA ALA A 48 37.32 16.17 16.49
C ALA A 48 38.16 17.43 16.62
N THR A 49 39.10 17.44 17.55
CA THR A 49 40.11 18.51 17.70
C THR A 49 41.39 18.08 16.99
N ARG A 50 41.88 18.90 16.07
CA ARG A 50 43.17 18.66 15.40
C ARG A 50 44.33 19.06 16.31
N THR A 51 45.53 18.61 15.96
CA THR A 51 46.78 18.93 16.69
C THR A 51 47.06 20.44 16.77
N ASP A 52 46.54 21.23 15.84
CA ASP A 52 46.65 22.70 15.84
C ASP A 52 45.57 23.41 16.69
N GLY A 53 44.73 22.66 17.42
CA GLY A 53 43.62 23.17 18.21
C GLY A 53 42.33 23.43 17.43
N THR A 54 42.32 23.24 16.11
CA THR A 54 41.14 23.47 15.27
C THR A 54 40.09 22.38 15.48
N ILE A 55 38.84 22.77 15.67
CA ILE A 55 37.71 21.85 15.76
C ILE A 55 37.13 21.57 14.37
N VAL A 56 36.91 20.30 14.06
CA VAL A 56 36.25 19.84 12.84
C VAL A 56 35.00 19.08 13.22
N THR A 57 33.87 19.45 12.62
CA THR A 57 32.62 18.70 12.73
C THR A 57 32.26 18.07 11.39
N ARG A 58 31.91 16.79 11.39
CA ARG A 58 31.43 16.06 10.22
C ARG A 58 30.13 15.35 10.55
N GLU A 59 29.15 15.46 9.66
CA GLU A 59 27.94 14.66 9.76
C GLU A 59 28.13 13.27 9.17
N PHE A 60 27.41 12.30 9.71
CA PHE A 60 27.32 10.97 9.14
C PHE A 60 25.88 10.47 9.10
N THR A 61 25.65 9.55 8.16
CA THR A 61 24.39 8.82 8.00
C THR A 61 24.70 7.34 7.84
N ILE A 62 24.06 6.50 8.64
CA ILE A 62 24.09 5.04 8.56
C ILE A 62 22.69 4.57 8.21
N ARG A 63 22.58 3.72 7.19
CA ARG A 63 21.32 3.13 6.74
C ARG A 63 21.37 1.64 7.01
N GLN A 64 20.39 1.11 7.75
CA GLN A 64 20.20 -0.32 7.97
C GLN A 64 18.96 -0.77 7.18
N PRO A 65 19.14 -1.45 6.04
CA PRO A 65 18.03 -1.99 5.29
C PRO A 65 17.51 -3.32 5.86
N PHE A 66 16.27 -3.62 5.53
CA PHE A 66 15.60 -4.89 5.84
C PHE A 66 15.03 -5.52 4.58
N ASP A 67 14.95 -6.85 4.58
CA ASP A 67 14.18 -7.56 3.56
C ASP A 67 12.71 -7.14 3.63
N LYS A 68 12.06 -7.12 2.48
CA LYS A 68 10.61 -6.90 2.41
C LYS A 68 9.89 -8.06 3.13
N PRO A 69 8.75 -7.80 3.77
CA PRO A 69 7.95 -8.88 4.32
C PRO A 69 7.61 -9.88 3.22
N SER A 70 7.76 -11.17 3.52
CA SER A 70 7.15 -12.21 2.67
C SER A 70 5.64 -12.03 2.71
N ARG A 71 5.00 -12.04 1.55
CA ARG A 71 3.53 -12.09 1.50
C ARG A 71 3.09 -13.47 1.95
N THR A 72 2.09 -13.54 2.82
CA THR A 72 1.36 -14.78 3.05
C THR A 72 0.41 -14.97 1.89
N VAL A 73 0.51 -16.14 1.24
CA VAL A 73 -0.10 -16.39 -0.05
C VAL A 73 -1.09 -17.56 0.11
N ASP A 74 -2.38 -17.24 0.08
CA ASP A 74 -3.44 -18.25 0.24
C ASP A 74 -3.67 -19.01 -1.07
N ALA A 75 -3.78 -20.34 -1.01
CA ALA A 75 -4.01 -21.22 -2.18
C ALA A 75 -3.08 -20.91 -3.38
N PRO A 76 -1.75 -21.05 -3.25
CA PRO A 76 -0.80 -20.73 -4.32
C PRO A 76 -1.02 -21.55 -5.61
N ASP A 77 -1.56 -22.76 -5.49
CA ASP A 77 -1.87 -23.62 -6.63
C ASP A 77 -3.09 -23.14 -7.44
N ALA A 78 -3.88 -22.20 -6.90
CA ALA A 78 -4.97 -21.51 -7.59
C ALA A 78 -4.53 -20.17 -8.22
N ALA A 79 -3.25 -19.83 -8.17
CA ALA A 79 -2.72 -18.59 -8.75
C ALA A 79 -2.65 -18.67 -10.29
N LEU A 80 -3.29 -17.71 -10.99
CA LEU A 80 -3.22 -17.62 -12.46
C LEU A 80 -1.77 -17.42 -12.95
N ASP A 81 -1.50 -17.87 -14.19
CA ASP A 81 -0.22 -17.60 -14.87
C ASP A 81 -0.17 -16.18 -15.45
N GLY A 82 -1.33 -15.58 -15.71
CA GLY A 82 -1.43 -14.25 -16.32
C GLY A 82 -2.86 -13.78 -16.52
N LEU A 83 -3.00 -12.47 -16.73
CA LEU A 83 -4.15 -11.86 -17.40
C LEU A 83 -3.72 -11.38 -18.79
N LEU A 84 -4.60 -11.61 -19.76
CA LEU A 84 -4.39 -11.21 -21.15
C LEU A 84 -5.41 -10.13 -21.51
N VAL A 85 -4.94 -9.03 -22.09
CA VAL A 85 -5.76 -7.99 -22.71
C VAL A 85 -5.55 -8.08 -24.23
N ASN A 86 -6.63 -8.32 -24.97
CA ASN A 86 -6.60 -8.53 -26.42
C ASN A 86 -5.55 -9.58 -26.84
N GLY A 87 -5.46 -10.67 -26.07
CA GLY A 87 -4.52 -11.78 -26.28
C GLY A 87 -3.06 -11.49 -25.87
N LYS A 88 -2.76 -10.31 -25.31
CA LYS A 88 -1.40 -9.94 -24.86
C LYS A 88 -1.31 -9.92 -23.33
N PRO A 89 -0.22 -10.41 -22.72
CA PRO A 89 -0.04 -10.30 -21.27
C PRO A 89 -0.05 -8.84 -20.82
N ILE A 90 -0.68 -8.56 -19.68
CA ILE A 90 -0.62 -7.24 -19.07
C ILE A 90 0.75 -6.96 -18.46
N GLN A 91 1.16 -5.69 -18.46
CA GLN A 91 2.36 -5.25 -17.74
C GLN A 91 2.10 -5.21 -16.24
N GLY A 92 3.07 -5.64 -15.44
CA GLY A 92 2.96 -5.60 -13.97
C GLY A 92 2.06 -6.70 -13.39
N TRP A 93 1.80 -7.78 -14.14
CA TRP A 93 1.10 -8.95 -13.61
C TRP A 93 1.77 -9.49 -12.34
N ASP A 94 0.97 -9.65 -11.29
CA ASP A 94 1.35 -10.22 -10.02
C ASP A 94 0.25 -11.21 -9.58
N PRO A 95 0.53 -12.53 -9.55
CA PRO A 95 -0.49 -13.53 -9.26
C PRO A 95 -1.14 -13.42 -7.89
N ASP A 96 -0.53 -12.69 -6.95
CA ASP A 96 -1.01 -12.48 -5.59
C ASP A 96 -1.82 -11.18 -5.43
N ILE A 97 -1.87 -10.33 -6.46
CA ILE A 97 -2.85 -9.24 -6.55
C ILE A 97 -4.15 -9.84 -7.10
N LEU A 98 -5.24 -9.67 -6.37
CA LEU A 98 -6.54 -10.23 -6.75
C LEU A 98 -7.47 -9.19 -7.41
N GLU A 99 -7.09 -7.92 -7.40
CA GLU A 99 -7.88 -6.83 -7.97
C GLU A 99 -7.10 -6.13 -9.07
N TYR A 100 -7.67 -6.08 -10.27
CA TYR A 100 -7.05 -5.44 -11.43
C TYR A 100 -7.99 -4.42 -12.07
N THR A 101 -7.44 -3.26 -12.39
CA THR A 101 -8.12 -2.24 -13.17
C THR A 101 -7.45 -2.12 -14.53
N ILE A 102 -8.24 -2.26 -15.59
CA ILE A 102 -7.82 -2.09 -16.98
C ILE A 102 -8.51 -0.85 -17.50
N THR A 103 -7.77 0.09 -18.06
CA THR A 103 -8.33 1.28 -18.71
C THR A 103 -8.37 1.10 -20.23
N ALA A 104 -9.38 1.68 -20.86
CA ALA A 104 -9.56 1.64 -22.30
C ALA A 104 -10.23 2.91 -22.80
N GLY A 105 -10.00 3.27 -24.06
CA GLY A 105 -10.75 4.35 -24.70
C GLY A 105 -12.25 4.06 -24.76
N GLU A 106 -13.06 5.11 -24.91
CA GLU A 106 -14.53 5.06 -24.97
C GLU A 106 -15.03 3.92 -25.87
N ASP A 107 -14.51 3.87 -27.11
CA ASP A 107 -14.93 2.92 -28.16
C ASP A 107 -13.99 1.70 -28.33
N ASP A 108 -12.98 1.55 -27.47
CA ASP A 108 -11.99 0.49 -27.63
C ASP A 108 -12.60 -0.90 -27.42
N LYS A 109 -12.39 -1.79 -28.40
CA LYS A 109 -12.75 -3.20 -28.23
C LYS A 109 -11.69 -3.87 -27.36
N VAL A 110 -12.11 -4.23 -26.15
CA VAL A 110 -11.27 -4.89 -25.15
C VAL A 110 -11.85 -6.24 -24.81
N THR A 111 -11.02 -7.26 -24.90
CA THR A 111 -11.28 -8.61 -24.39
C THR A 111 -10.25 -8.92 -23.32
N VAL A 112 -10.71 -9.32 -22.15
CA VAL A 112 -9.86 -9.73 -21.05
C VAL A 112 -10.07 -11.21 -20.80
N SER A 113 -8.97 -11.97 -20.71
CA SER A 113 -9.05 -13.41 -20.48
C SER A 113 -7.98 -13.88 -19.49
N PRO A 114 -8.32 -14.78 -18.55
CA PRO A 114 -7.35 -15.38 -17.65
C PRO A 114 -6.49 -16.42 -18.37
N ARG A 115 -5.25 -16.57 -17.90
CA ARG A 115 -4.32 -17.63 -18.32
C ARG A 115 -4.14 -18.61 -17.16
N ALA A 116 -4.82 -19.75 -17.26
CA ALA A 116 -4.74 -20.81 -16.27
C ALA A 116 -3.46 -21.64 -16.42
N LYS A 117 -2.94 -22.15 -15.31
CA LYS A 117 -1.89 -23.18 -15.28
C LYS A 117 -2.49 -24.57 -15.49
N ALA A 118 -1.64 -25.55 -15.78
CA ALA A 118 -2.08 -26.94 -15.90
C ALA A 118 -2.76 -27.42 -14.61
N GLY A 119 -3.89 -28.10 -14.72
CA GLY A 119 -4.66 -28.62 -13.57
C GLY A 119 -5.56 -27.59 -12.88
N GLN A 120 -5.52 -26.31 -13.29
CA GLN A 120 -6.44 -25.30 -12.78
C GLN A 120 -7.76 -25.31 -13.55
N THR A 121 -8.83 -24.95 -12.85
CA THR A 121 -10.12 -24.63 -13.46
C THR A 121 -10.46 -23.18 -13.18
N VAL A 122 -11.04 -22.49 -14.16
CA VAL A 122 -11.43 -21.08 -14.04
C VAL A 122 -12.91 -20.95 -14.34
N LYS A 123 -13.66 -20.36 -13.41
CA LYS A 123 -15.08 -20.08 -13.55
C LYS A 123 -15.30 -18.58 -13.52
N ALA A 124 -15.90 -18.05 -14.59
CA ALA A 124 -16.37 -16.67 -14.63
C ALA A 124 -17.71 -16.54 -13.89
N SER A 125 -17.84 -15.47 -13.11
CA SER A 125 -19.13 -14.99 -12.63
C SER A 125 -19.86 -14.23 -13.71
N ASP A 126 -21.12 -13.89 -13.41
CA ASP A 126 -21.84 -12.85 -14.14
C ASP A 126 -21.04 -11.54 -14.10
N THR A 127 -21.23 -10.76 -15.16
CA THR A 127 -20.57 -9.47 -15.34
C THR A 127 -21.49 -8.35 -14.85
N THR A 128 -20.96 -7.46 -14.03
CA THR A 128 -21.67 -6.25 -13.61
C THR A 128 -21.25 -5.09 -14.52
N LEU A 129 -22.23 -4.49 -15.20
CA LEU A 129 -22.01 -3.31 -16.02
C LEU A 129 -22.53 -2.07 -15.30
N THR A 130 -21.69 -1.06 -15.14
CA THR A 130 -22.11 0.31 -14.80
C THR A 130 -21.94 1.22 -16.02
N ALA A 131 -22.24 2.52 -15.90
CA ALA A 131 -22.24 3.46 -17.02
C ALA A 131 -20.94 3.42 -17.86
N HIS A 132 -19.77 3.37 -17.21
CA HIS A 132 -18.46 3.36 -17.88
C HIS A 132 -17.49 2.31 -17.33
N SER A 133 -17.98 1.34 -16.55
CA SER A 133 -17.14 0.24 -16.08
C SER A 133 -17.80 -1.11 -16.19
N THR A 134 -16.99 -2.14 -16.41
CA THR A 134 -17.42 -3.54 -16.45
C THR A 134 -16.60 -4.31 -15.42
N VAL A 135 -17.26 -4.91 -14.44
CA VAL A 135 -16.61 -5.73 -13.40
C VAL A 135 -16.93 -7.19 -13.65
N GLN A 136 -15.91 -8.04 -13.64
CA GLN A 136 -16.05 -9.48 -13.73
C GLN A 136 -15.19 -10.17 -12.66
N HIS A 137 -15.74 -11.21 -12.04
CA HIS A 137 -14.98 -12.05 -11.12
C HIS A 137 -14.65 -13.39 -11.77
N TRP A 138 -13.41 -13.86 -11.58
CA TRP A 138 -12.96 -15.19 -11.95
C TRP A 138 -12.53 -15.96 -10.73
N THR A 139 -13.29 -17.01 -10.39
CA THR A 139 -12.88 -17.96 -9.36
C THR A 139 -12.02 -19.05 -10.00
N VAL A 140 -10.80 -19.18 -9.52
CA VAL A 140 -9.82 -20.17 -9.95
C VAL A 140 -9.68 -21.21 -8.85
N THR A 141 -9.82 -22.47 -9.22
CA THR A 141 -9.61 -23.60 -8.32
C THR A 141 -8.35 -24.34 -8.75
N GLY A 142 -7.44 -24.48 -7.80
CA GLY A 142 -6.20 -25.24 -7.95
C GLY A 142 -6.42 -26.75 -7.86
N PRO A 143 -5.43 -27.55 -8.29
CA PRO A 143 -5.48 -29.02 -8.20
C PRO A 143 -5.58 -29.54 -6.75
N ASP A 144 -5.16 -28.75 -5.76
CA ASP A 144 -5.28 -29.03 -4.33
C ASP A 144 -6.68 -28.72 -3.77
N GLY A 145 -7.57 -28.15 -4.59
CA GLY A 145 -8.90 -27.69 -4.19
C GLY A 145 -8.93 -26.31 -3.54
N GLY A 146 -7.78 -25.62 -3.43
CA GLY A 146 -7.70 -24.24 -3.00
C GLY A 146 -8.32 -23.29 -4.03
N ASN A 147 -8.86 -22.17 -3.58
CA ASN A 147 -9.59 -21.23 -4.43
C ASN A 147 -9.02 -19.80 -4.31
N ARG A 148 -8.98 -19.09 -5.45
CA ARG A 148 -8.75 -17.64 -5.51
C ARG A 148 -9.81 -16.99 -6.38
N THR A 149 -10.21 -15.77 -6.02
CA THR A 149 -11.12 -14.97 -6.86
C THR A 149 -10.40 -13.71 -7.31
N TYR A 150 -10.23 -13.58 -8.62
CA TYR A 150 -9.71 -12.37 -9.26
C TYR A 150 -10.88 -11.47 -9.66
N THR A 151 -10.86 -10.22 -9.22
CA THR A 151 -11.80 -9.16 -9.62
C THR A 151 -11.13 -8.29 -10.66
N VAL A 152 -11.73 -8.19 -11.84
CA VAL A 152 -11.21 -7.37 -12.92
C VAL A 152 -12.24 -6.33 -13.34
N THR A 153 -11.81 -5.07 -13.26
CA THR A 153 -12.59 -3.90 -13.60
C THR A 153 -12.03 -3.29 -14.87
N LEU A 154 -12.82 -3.30 -15.94
CA LEU A 154 -12.55 -2.53 -17.15
C LEU A 154 -13.21 -1.16 -17.00
N VAL A 155 -12.43 -0.09 -16.92
CA VAL A 155 -12.90 1.30 -16.91
C VAL A 155 -12.70 1.90 -18.30
N ARG A 156 -13.73 2.54 -18.83
CA ARG A 156 -13.70 3.23 -20.12
C ARG A 156 -13.62 4.73 -19.93
N ASP A 157 -12.77 5.36 -20.72
CA ASP A 157 -12.75 6.81 -20.86
C ASP A 157 -14.14 7.29 -21.27
N HIS A 158 -14.56 8.40 -20.68
CA HIS A 158 -15.86 9.00 -20.93
C HIS A 158 -15.76 10.52 -20.86
N LYS A 159 -16.52 11.20 -21.70
CA LYS A 159 -16.54 12.67 -21.75
C LYS A 159 -17.60 13.29 -20.83
N THR A 160 -18.63 12.50 -20.51
CA THR A 160 -19.73 12.93 -19.65
C THR A 160 -19.54 12.27 -18.30
N PRO A 161 -19.30 13.02 -17.21
CA PRO A 161 -19.14 12.44 -15.89
C PRO A 161 -20.41 11.67 -15.50
N THR A 162 -20.24 10.53 -14.86
CA THR A 162 -21.33 9.79 -14.21
C THR A 162 -21.99 10.64 -13.12
N ALA A 163 -23.17 10.22 -12.67
CA ALA A 163 -23.87 10.90 -11.58
C ALA A 163 -23.00 11.00 -10.30
N ASP A 164 -22.23 9.95 -10.01
CA ASP A 164 -21.31 9.91 -8.86
C ASP A 164 -20.12 10.86 -9.05
N GLU A 165 -19.56 10.97 -10.26
CA GLU A 165 -18.45 11.90 -10.57
C GLU A 165 -18.92 13.36 -10.65
N ALA A 166 -20.16 13.58 -11.07
CA ALA A 166 -20.79 14.90 -11.11
C ALA A 166 -21.30 15.34 -9.72
N LEU A 167 -21.38 14.43 -8.74
CA LEU A 167 -21.86 14.73 -7.40
C LEU A 167 -20.89 15.67 -6.68
N LYS A 168 -21.28 16.93 -6.58
CA LYS A 168 -20.61 17.96 -5.78
C LYS A 168 -21.61 18.47 -4.73
N PRO A 169 -21.78 17.77 -3.59
CA PRO A 169 -22.64 18.25 -2.53
C PRO A 169 -22.13 19.61 -2.07
N SER A 170 -23.02 20.58 -1.92
CA SER A 170 -22.69 21.82 -1.23
C SER A 170 -22.34 21.51 0.23
N ASP A 171 -21.55 22.37 0.86
CA ASP A 171 -21.33 22.30 2.31
C ASP A 171 -22.68 22.16 3.03
N PRO A 172 -22.75 21.35 4.10
CA PRO A 172 -23.96 21.21 4.89
C PRO A 172 -24.43 22.59 5.32
N LYS A 173 -25.56 23.04 4.77
CA LYS A 173 -26.23 24.24 5.27
C LYS A 173 -26.98 23.81 6.51
N ASP A 174 -26.68 24.43 7.65
CA ASP A 174 -27.55 24.34 8.81
C ASP A 174 -28.92 24.91 8.42
N THR A 175 -29.87 24.02 8.15
CA THR A 175 -31.24 24.37 7.74
C THR A 175 -32.20 24.46 8.94
N GLY A 176 -31.73 24.61 10.18
CA GLY A 176 -32.67 24.72 11.32
C GLY A 176 -32.18 25.23 12.67
N GLY A 177 -30.92 25.63 12.85
CA GLY A 177 -30.38 25.97 14.17
C GLY A 177 -30.58 27.42 14.66
N THR A 178 -31.79 27.98 14.74
CA THR A 178 -32.00 29.25 15.50
C THR A 178 -31.92 29.06 17.04
N ARG A 179 -31.37 27.95 17.52
CA ARG A 179 -31.13 27.71 18.95
C ARG A 179 -29.82 26.96 19.15
N GLU A 180 -28.97 27.51 20.01
CA GLU A 180 -27.75 26.88 20.50
C GLU A 180 -28.07 25.47 21.03
N ALA A 181 -27.22 24.49 20.70
CA ALA A 181 -27.37 23.12 21.19
C ALA A 181 -27.33 23.15 22.72
N PRO A 182 -28.34 22.59 23.44
CA PRO A 182 -28.28 22.51 24.88
C PRO A 182 -27.03 21.70 25.29
N GLY A 183 -26.27 22.25 26.24
CA GLY A 183 -25.10 21.60 26.81
C GLY A 183 -25.40 20.23 27.44
N PRO A 184 -24.35 19.48 27.82
CA PRO A 184 -24.41 18.06 28.25
C PRO A 184 -25.31 17.78 29.46
N ASP A 185 -25.86 18.81 30.09
CA ASP A 185 -26.60 18.80 31.34
C ASP A 185 -28.06 18.34 31.20
N THR A 186 -28.56 18.08 29.97
CA THR A 186 -29.98 17.74 29.72
C THR A 186 -30.29 16.25 29.54
N ALA A 187 -29.31 15.37 29.75
CA ALA A 187 -29.51 13.92 29.72
C ALA A 187 -30.16 13.38 31.01
N THR A 188 -31.34 13.88 31.40
CA THR A 188 -32.18 13.19 32.40
C THR A 188 -33.08 12.17 31.68
N LEU A 189 -32.58 10.94 31.57
CA LEU A 189 -33.38 9.76 31.23
C LEU A 189 -34.37 9.48 32.38
N LYS A 190 -35.68 9.62 32.13
CA LYS A 190 -36.71 8.99 32.97
C LYS A 190 -37.19 7.72 32.28
N SER A 191 -36.79 6.57 32.83
CA SER A 191 -37.39 5.28 32.53
C SER A 191 -38.71 5.16 33.29
N VAL A 192 -39.80 4.84 32.59
CA VAL A 192 -41.02 4.30 33.18
C VAL A 192 -41.13 2.85 32.72
N GLY A 193 -41.29 1.93 33.68
CA GLY A 193 -41.50 0.50 33.42
C GLY A 193 -42.94 0.20 33.03
#